data_AF-A0A511ZEN9-F1
#
_entry.id   AF-A0A511ZEN9-F1
#
_cell.length_a   1.000
_cell.length_b   1.000
_cell.length_c   1.000
_cell.angle_alpha   90.00
_cell.angle_beta   90.00
_cell.angle_gamma   90.00
#
_symmetry.space_group_name_H-M   'P 1'
#
loop_
_entity.id
_entity.type
_entity.pdbx_description
1 polymer ?
#
loop_
_entity_poly.entity_id
_entity_poly.type
_entity_poly.pdbx_seq_one_letter_code
_entity_poly.pdbx_strand_id
1 'polypeptide(L)'
;MDRKYNDLIGDMIKENDYSYEKNLPGKGKPLSKDYIQKDTFQHFQKIAKDAGYLPPWLKLQKEIGLLVQDAQTEGDIKKINKQIKKHNRICPAPLQKKFVSLANLEAAKKEW
;
A
#
# COMPACT_ATOMS: atom_id res chain seq x y z
N MET A 1 -42.11 28.61 27.58
CA MET A 1 -40.73 29.09 27.73
C MET A 1 -39.85 28.20 26.89
N ASP A 2 -39.62 28.60 25.64
CA ASP A 2 -38.72 27.87 24.73
C ASP A 2 -37.32 27.86 25.33
N ARG A 3 -36.76 26.66 25.53
CA ARG A 3 -35.38 26.52 26.02
C ARG A 3 -34.46 27.04 24.91
N LYS A 4 -33.75 28.13 25.19
CA LYS A 4 -32.72 28.67 24.31
C LYS A 4 -31.62 27.60 24.17
N TYR A 5 -31.57 26.93 23.03
CA TYR A 5 -30.55 25.93 22.72
C TYR A 5 -29.24 26.66 22.43
N ASN A 6 -28.21 26.40 23.22
CA ASN A 6 -26.86 26.91 22.96
C ASN A 6 -26.20 26.01 21.91
N ASP A 7 -26.22 26.45 20.65
CA ASP A 7 -25.50 25.80 19.57
C ASP A 7 -24.06 26.31 19.50
N LEU A 8 -23.22 25.79 20.39
CA LEU A 8 -21.80 26.17 20.46
C LEU A 8 -21.06 25.93 19.14
N ILE A 9 -21.47 24.93 18.35
CA ILE A 9 -20.87 24.65 17.04
C ILE A 9 -21.33 25.69 16.02
N GLY A 10 -22.63 26.00 15.99
CA GLY A 10 -23.17 27.05 15.14
C GLY A 10 -22.57 28.43 15.43
N ASP A 11 -22.30 28.73 16.70
CA ASP A 11 -21.66 29.98 17.10
C ASP A 11 -20.18 30.02 16.69
N MET A 12 -19.43 28.91 16.85
CA MET A 12 -18.07 28.80 16.28
C MET A 12 -18.05 28.95 14.75
N ILE A 13 -19.05 28.39 14.04
CA ILE A 13 -19.16 28.52 12.57
C ILE A 13 -19.46 29.96 12.16
N LYS A 14 -20.23 30.72 12.95
CA LYS A 14 -20.51 32.14 12.68
C LYS A 14 -19.32 33.04 12.99
N GLU A 15 -18.57 32.72 14.05
CA GLU A 15 -17.37 33.45 14.46
C GLU A 15 -16.22 33.29 13.45
N ASN A 16 -16.16 32.17 12.74
CA ASN A 16 -15.15 31.90 11.72
C ASN A 16 -15.69 32.16 10.30
N ASP A 17 -14.87 32.77 9.42
CA ASP A 17 -15.28 33.04 8.04
C ASP A 17 -15.15 31.79 7.15
N TYR A 18 -16.19 30.96 7.14
CA TYR A 18 -16.33 29.81 6.23
C TYR A 18 -16.91 30.18 4.85
N SER A 19 -16.89 31.46 4.44
CA SER A 19 -17.43 31.87 3.13
C SER A 19 -16.76 31.17 1.95
N TYR A 20 -15.47 30.82 2.08
CA TYR A 20 -14.70 30.06 1.09
C TYR A 20 -15.32 28.69 0.79
N GLU A 21 -16.02 28.09 1.75
CA GLU A 21 -16.67 26.79 1.57
C GLU A 21 -17.79 26.84 0.54
N LYS A 22 -18.37 28.02 0.26
CA LYS A 22 -19.44 28.16 -0.75
C LYS A 22 -18.95 27.81 -2.16
N ASN A 23 -17.67 28.04 -2.44
CA ASN A 23 -17.09 27.89 -3.78
C ASN A 23 -16.14 26.69 -3.89
N LEU A 24 -16.26 25.68 -3.00
CA LEU A 24 -15.42 24.50 -3.08
C LEU A 24 -15.73 23.68 -4.34
N PRO A 25 -14.70 23.22 -5.07
CA PRO A 25 -14.88 22.37 -6.23
C PRO A 25 -15.55 21.06 -5.80
N GLY A 26 -16.69 20.74 -6.42
CA GLY A 26 -17.43 19.51 -6.13
C GLY A 26 -18.48 19.64 -5.01
N LYS A 27 -18.68 20.83 -4.41
CA LYS A 27 -19.75 21.03 -3.44
C LYS A 27 -21.13 20.73 -4.05
N GLY A 28 -21.90 19.90 -3.35
CA GLY A 28 -23.23 19.46 -3.79
C GLY A 28 -23.23 18.44 -4.94
N LYS A 29 -22.06 18.09 -5.51
CA LYS A 29 -21.95 17.01 -6.49
C LYS A 29 -21.84 15.67 -5.76
N PRO A 30 -22.39 14.58 -6.32
CA PRO A 30 -22.20 13.25 -5.76
C PRO A 30 -20.71 12.88 -5.78
N LEU A 31 -20.28 12.10 -4.78
CA LEU A 31 -18.93 11.54 -4.75
C LEU A 31 -18.70 10.71 -6.02
N SER A 32 -17.46 10.73 -6.51
CA SER A 32 -17.12 9.95 -7.70
C SER A 32 -17.35 8.45 -7.45
N LYS A 33 -17.80 7.72 -8.48
CA LYS A 33 -17.98 6.27 -8.38
C LYS A 33 -16.69 5.55 -7.98
N ASP A 34 -15.53 6.05 -8.43
CA ASP A 34 -14.21 5.52 -8.06
C ASP A 34 -13.96 5.63 -6.55
N TYR A 35 -14.41 6.73 -5.94
CA TYR A 35 -14.29 6.94 -4.50
C TYR A 35 -15.20 6.02 -3.67
N ILE A 36 -16.39 5.74 -4.20
CA ILE A 36 -17.37 4.89 -3.53
C ILE A 36 -17.02 3.40 -3.66
N GLN A 37 -16.45 2.99 -4.80
CA GLN A 37 -16.19 1.58 -5.11
C GLN A 37 -14.94 1.02 -4.45
N LYS A 38 -13.98 1.87 -4.08
CA LYS A 38 -12.71 1.46 -3.52
C LYS A 38 -12.66 1.70 -2.02
N ASP A 39 -12.10 0.76 -1.29
CA ASP A 39 -11.78 0.98 0.11
C ASP A 39 -10.62 1.98 0.28
N THR A 40 -10.35 2.38 1.52
CA THR A 40 -9.26 3.31 1.87
C THR A 40 -7.88 2.79 1.46
N PHE A 41 -7.66 1.48 1.49
CA PHE A 41 -6.38 0.87 1.14
C PHE A 41 -6.13 0.88 -0.37
N GLN A 42 -7.16 0.58 -1.16
CA GLN A 42 -7.12 0.65 -2.63
C GLN A 42 -6.91 2.09 -3.12
N HIS A 43 -7.48 3.07 -2.42
CA HIS A 43 -7.18 4.48 -2.66
C HIS A 43 -5.71 4.81 -2.41
N PHE A 44 -5.18 4.39 -1.26
CA PHE A 44 -3.77 4.56 -0.93
C PHE A 44 -2.87 3.92 -2.00
N GLN A 45 -3.16 2.70 -2.43
CA GLN A 45 -2.39 2.02 -3.48
C GLN A 45 -2.42 2.78 -4.81
N LYS A 46 -3.57 3.32 -5.21
CA LYS A 46 -3.71 4.13 -6.42
C LYS A 46 -2.85 5.39 -6.32
N ILE A 47 -2.99 6.16 -5.24
CA ILE A 47 -2.22 7.39 -5.03
C ILE A 47 -0.72 7.11 -4.98
N ALA A 48 -0.31 6.07 -4.25
CA ALA A 48 1.08 5.66 -4.15
C ALA A 48 1.65 5.30 -5.53
N LYS A 49 0.89 4.55 -6.34
CA LYS A 49 1.27 4.22 -7.71
C LYS A 49 1.40 5.47 -8.59
N ASP A 50 0.42 6.37 -8.53
CA ASP A 50 0.40 7.60 -9.33
C ASP A 50 1.56 8.54 -8.95
N ALA A 51 2.00 8.51 -7.68
CA ALA A 51 3.17 9.22 -7.18
C ALA A 51 4.51 8.51 -7.50
N GLY A 52 4.50 7.35 -8.15
CA GLY A 52 5.72 6.58 -8.46
C GLY A 52 6.35 5.90 -7.24
N TYR A 53 5.58 5.64 -6.18
CA TYR A 53 6.07 4.91 -5.01
C TYR A 53 6.47 3.49 -5.41
N LEU A 54 7.70 3.09 -5.05
CA LEU A 54 8.19 1.74 -5.25
C LEU A 54 8.02 0.92 -3.97
N PRO A 55 7.10 -0.07 -3.95
CA PRO A 55 6.93 -0.93 -2.79
C PRO A 55 8.23 -1.60 -2.33
N PRO A 56 8.48 -1.70 -1.01
CA PRO A 56 9.71 -2.28 -0.48
C PRO A 56 9.90 -3.75 -0.84
N TRP A 57 8.81 -4.51 -1.01
CA TRP A 57 8.87 -5.91 -1.41
C TRP A 57 9.45 -6.11 -2.83
N LEU A 58 9.31 -5.14 -3.74
CA LEU A 58 9.91 -5.19 -5.08
C LEU A 58 11.43 -5.01 -5.04
N LYS A 59 11.94 -4.15 -4.14
CA LYS A 59 13.39 -4.01 -3.93
C LYS A 59 13.98 -5.33 -3.42
N LEU A 60 13.35 -5.90 -2.39
CA LEU A 60 13.70 -7.21 -1.86
C LEU A 60 13.63 -8.31 -2.94
N GLN A 61 12.62 -8.26 -3.82
CA GLN A 61 12.49 -9.24 -4.89
C GLN A 61 13.69 -9.23 -5.84
N LYS A 62 14.17 -8.03 -6.24
CA LYS A 62 15.37 -7.90 -7.09
C LYS A 62 16.64 -8.38 -6.37
N GLU A 63 16.79 -8.00 -5.10
CA GLU A 63 17.92 -8.46 -4.28
C GLU A 63 17.95 -9.99 -4.15
N ILE A 64 16.79 -10.61 -3.91
CA ILE A 64 16.67 -12.08 -3.86
C ILE A 64 17.04 -12.69 -5.22
N GLY A 65 16.58 -12.12 -6.33
CA GLY A 65 16.91 -12.61 -7.67
C GLY A 65 18.43 -12.69 -7.91
N LEU A 66 19.16 -11.63 -7.57
CA LEU A 66 20.63 -11.62 -7.66
C LEU A 66 21.26 -12.70 -6.77
N LEU A 67 20.82 -12.80 -5.51
CA LEU A 67 21.31 -13.83 -4.59
C LEU A 67 21.02 -15.26 -5.07
N VAL A 68 19.86 -15.49 -5.70
CA VAL A 68 19.49 -16.79 -6.25
C VAL A 68 20.40 -17.17 -7.41
N GLN A 69 20.79 -16.23 -8.28
CA GLN A 69 21.73 -16.50 -9.36
C GLN A 69 23.12 -16.92 -8.84
N ASP A 70 23.60 -16.23 -7.81
CA ASP A 70 24.93 -16.44 -7.22
C ASP A 70 24.99 -17.61 -6.23
N ALA A 71 23.84 -18.14 -5.78
CA ALA A 71 23.79 -19.21 -4.80
C ALA A 71 24.42 -20.50 -5.32
N GLN A 72 25.28 -21.09 -4.48
CA GLN A 72 25.94 -22.39 -4.71
C GLN A 72 25.87 -23.29 -3.47
N THR A 73 25.80 -22.72 -2.26
CA THR A 73 25.86 -23.49 -1.00
C THR A 73 24.53 -23.51 -0.26
N GLU A 74 24.35 -24.49 0.64
CA GLU A 74 23.19 -24.53 1.55
C GLU A 74 23.11 -23.32 2.48
N GLY A 75 24.27 -22.75 2.84
CA GLY A 75 24.34 -21.55 3.68
C GLY A 75 23.69 -20.35 3.00
N ASP A 76 23.89 -20.21 1.69
CA ASP A 76 23.32 -19.13 0.89
C ASP A 76 21.82 -19.31 0.72
N ILE A 77 21.37 -20.55 0.50
CA ILE A 77 19.94 -20.89 0.41
C ILE A 77 19.20 -20.55 1.72
N LYS A 78 19.80 -20.83 2.89
CA LYS A 78 19.20 -20.44 4.18
C LYS A 78 19.04 -18.92 4.29
N LYS A 79 20.02 -18.14 3.83
CA LYS A 79 19.94 -16.67 3.81
C LYS A 79 18.85 -16.18 2.85
N ILE A 80 18.78 -16.75 1.65
CA ILE A 80 17.77 -16.45 0.64
C ILE A 80 16.36 -16.75 1.16
N ASN A 81 16.13 -17.92 1.75
CA ASN A 81 14.82 -18.27 2.31
C ASN A 81 14.41 -17.35 3.47
N LYS A 82 15.36 -16.86 4.26
CA LYS A 82 15.08 -15.82 5.27
C LYS A 82 14.62 -14.51 4.62
N GLN A 83 15.19 -14.14 3.47
CA GLN A 83 14.75 -12.97 2.71
C GLN A 83 13.39 -13.18 2.03
N ILE A 84 13.17 -14.33 1.41
CA ILE A 84 11.88 -14.72 0.82
C ILE A 84 10.77 -14.67 1.88
N LYS A 85 11.04 -15.14 3.10
CA LYS A 85 10.09 -15.04 4.21
C LYS A 85 9.75 -13.59 4.57
N LYS A 86 10.72 -12.68 4.55
CA LYS A 86 10.48 -11.24 4.77
C LYS A 86 9.67 -10.64 3.63
N HIS A 87 10.02 -10.96 2.38
CA HIS A 87 9.29 -10.53 1.19
C HIS A 87 7.82 -10.99 1.25
N ASN A 88 7.56 -12.28 1.48
CA ASN A 88 6.20 -12.83 1.56
C ASN A 88 5.33 -12.24 2.66
N ARG A 89 5.93 -11.73 3.76
CA ARG A 89 5.20 -11.07 4.84
C ARG A 89 4.66 -9.69 4.44
N ILE A 90 5.30 -9.03 3.50
CA ILE A 90 4.97 -7.66 3.06
C ILE A 90 4.20 -7.69 1.74
N CYS A 91 4.47 -8.70 0.92
CA CYS A 91 3.90 -8.87 -0.41
C CYS A 91 2.44 -9.33 -0.36
N PRO A 92 1.56 -8.83 -1.27
CA PRO A 92 0.22 -9.37 -1.43
C PRO A 92 0.23 -10.89 -1.69
N ALA A 93 -0.79 -11.59 -1.17
CA ALA A 93 -0.93 -13.05 -1.30
C ALA A 93 -0.68 -13.63 -2.71
N PRO A 94 -1.23 -13.07 -3.81
CA PRO A 94 -1.02 -13.64 -5.15
C PRO A 94 0.42 -13.49 -5.68
N LEU A 95 1.25 -12.67 -5.05
CA LEU A 95 2.61 -12.37 -5.48
C LEU A 95 3.69 -13.03 -4.58
N GLN A 96 3.27 -13.80 -3.57
CA GLN A 96 4.20 -14.53 -2.70
C GLN A 96 4.99 -15.59 -3.46
N LYS A 97 6.25 -15.81 -3.08
CA LYS A 97 7.18 -16.74 -3.72
C LYS A 97 7.46 -17.97 -2.87
N LYS A 98 7.76 -19.10 -3.51
CA LYS A 98 8.13 -20.35 -2.83
C LYS A 98 9.56 -20.28 -2.30
N PHE A 99 9.87 -21.11 -1.31
CA PHE A 99 11.25 -21.28 -0.83
C PHE A 99 12.11 -22.07 -1.82
N VAL A 100 13.41 -21.80 -1.79
CA VAL A 100 14.44 -22.44 -2.61
C VAL A 100 15.14 -23.54 -1.82
N SER A 101 15.55 -24.61 -2.48
CA SER A 101 16.34 -25.73 -1.99
C SER A 101 17.41 -26.08 -3.03
N LEU A 102 18.42 -26.88 -2.66
CA LEU A 102 19.46 -27.29 -3.63
C LEU A 102 18.86 -28.05 -4.82
N ALA A 103 17.86 -28.90 -4.55
CA ALA A 103 17.20 -29.69 -5.58
C ALA A 103 16.40 -28.85 -6.59
N ASN A 104 15.91 -27.67 -6.19
CA ASN A 104 15.12 -26.81 -7.08
C ASN A 104 15.87 -25.55 -7.54
N LEU A 105 17.17 -25.44 -7.23
CA LEU A 105 17.95 -24.23 -7.45
C LEU A 105 18.00 -23.83 -8.93
N GLU A 106 18.18 -24.79 -9.83
CA GLU A 106 18.19 -24.52 -11.28
C GLU A 106 16.84 -24.01 -11.80
N ALA A 107 15.74 -24.56 -11.29
CA ALA A 107 14.40 -24.08 -11.62
C ALA A 107 14.17 -22.68 -11.04
N ALA A 108 14.59 -22.45 -9.79
CA ALA A 108 14.51 -21.15 -9.13
C ALA A 108 15.30 -20.08 -9.91
N LYS A 109 16.51 -20.38 -10.40
CA LYS A 109 17.29 -19.46 -11.25
C LYS A 109 16.60 -19.07 -12.56
N LYS A 110 15.64 -19.87 -13.05
CA LYS A 110 14.85 -19.53 -14.24
C LYS A 110 13.59 -18.72 -13.92
N GLU A 111 13.01 -18.91 -12.74
CA GLU A 111 11.78 -18.24 -12.30
C GLU A 111 12.00 -16.88 -11.63
N TRP A 112 13.20 -16.66 -11.08
CA TRP A 112 13.62 -15.43 -10.40
C TRP A 112 14.36 -14.47 -11.32
#